data_AF-U2ISS3-F1
#
_entry.id   AF-U2ISS3-F1
#
_cell.length_a   1.000
_cell.length_b   1.000
_cell.length_c   1.000
_cell.angle_alpha   90.00
_cell.angle_beta   90.00
_cell.angle_gamma   90.00
#
_symmetry.space_group_name_H-M   'P 1'
#
loop_
_entity.id
_entity.type
_entity.pdbx_description
1 polymer ?
#
loop_
_entity_poly.entity_id
_entity_poly.type
_entity_poly.pdbx_seq_one_letter_code
_entity_poly.pdbx_strand_id
1 'polypeptide(L)'
;ANITQYDAYLPYGELLVDEHSSSEDLPYKFNGKELDEETGLYYYGARYMDPKISLWYGSDPLSEEYENVSTFVYCHGNPICLFDPDGQGDYYTNGGVWLGSDQKKDNFVYTASGVHQSKDKNGSMVNVFENPQKLSISHSKFISQSSTVYGESSAYRVRDKKSEPSEDLKKEMYAIASVHQRNSKAYGISSEPAKDFRSKSAKERNDLPLMRTAIAAEINALKNGIDYSYGATMWDGAEQAQFSENEQRKSNGHFEIHMNTMGWNISPKHYAQWKNNIGKSFKAPMIRAARDSFYNSVTKKSNPNPNAGKMRLQSTAVYGRTIFWKTN
;
A
#
# COMPACT_ATOMS: atom_id res chain seq x y z
N ALA A 1 -33.04 20.47 8.99
CA ALA A 1 -31.92 21.43 8.91
C ALA A 1 -31.98 22.07 7.54
N ASN A 2 -31.88 23.40 7.44
CA ASN A 2 -31.74 24.06 6.15
C ASN A 2 -30.31 23.85 5.64
N ILE A 3 -30.15 23.56 4.35
CA ILE A 3 -28.83 23.45 3.72
C ILE A 3 -28.26 24.86 3.59
N THR A 4 -27.12 25.12 4.23
CA THR A 4 -26.46 26.43 4.19
C THR A 4 -25.61 26.59 2.93
N GLN A 5 -24.89 25.53 2.53
CA GLN A 5 -24.08 25.49 1.31
C GLN A 5 -23.90 24.05 0.79
N TYR A 6 -23.93 23.88 -0.53
CA TYR A 6 -23.70 22.63 -1.26
C TYR A 6 -22.79 22.91 -2.46
N ASP A 7 -21.61 22.30 -2.44
CA ASP A 7 -20.63 22.42 -3.51
C ASP A 7 -20.36 21.06 -4.14
N ALA A 8 -20.28 21.01 -5.47
CA ALA A 8 -19.78 19.86 -6.21
C ALA A 8 -18.57 20.26 -7.05
N TYR A 9 -17.58 19.36 -7.14
CA TYR A 9 -16.29 19.64 -7.78
C TYR A 9 -15.98 18.62 -8.87
N LEU A 10 -15.28 19.06 -9.91
CA LEU A 10 -14.54 18.20 -10.82
C LEU A 10 -13.31 17.60 -10.11
N PRO A 11 -12.67 16.55 -10.67
CA PRO A 11 -11.63 15.79 -9.96
C PRO A 11 -10.46 16.60 -9.39
N TYR A 12 -10.12 17.76 -9.99
CA TYR A 12 -9.02 18.62 -9.57
C TYR A 12 -9.46 19.86 -8.79
N GLY A 13 -10.73 19.93 -8.38
CA GLY A 13 -11.23 20.99 -7.50
C GLY A 13 -11.87 22.17 -8.20
N GLU A 14 -12.06 22.10 -9.51
CA GLU A 14 -12.89 23.08 -10.22
C GLU A 14 -14.34 22.92 -9.78
N LEU A 15 -14.97 24.03 -9.42
CA LEU A 15 -16.31 24.07 -8.88
C LEU A 15 -17.32 23.85 -10.01
N LEU A 16 -18.08 22.76 -9.92
CA LEU A 16 -19.12 22.37 -10.87
C LEU A 16 -20.50 22.87 -10.44
N VAL A 17 -20.76 22.85 -9.12
CA VAL A 17 -21.99 23.34 -8.50
C VAL A 17 -21.60 24.15 -7.28
N ASP A 18 -22.19 25.34 -7.12
CA ASP A 18 -22.11 26.19 -5.94
C ASP A 18 -23.54 26.63 -5.60
N GLU A 19 -24.13 26.05 -4.57
CA GLU A 19 -25.48 26.35 -4.10
C GLU A 19 -25.43 26.75 -2.62
N HIS A 20 -25.66 28.02 -2.31
CA HIS A 20 -25.72 28.50 -0.93
C HIS A 20 -26.98 29.34 -0.67
N SER A 21 -27.51 29.21 0.54
CA SER A 21 -28.72 29.94 0.99
C SER A 21 -28.39 31.09 1.95
N SER A 22 -27.14 31.20 2.40
CA SER A 22 -26.60 32.28 3.24
C SER A 22 -25.94 33.38 2.41
N SER A 23 -25.90 34.61 2.92
CA SER A 23 -25.14 35.72 2.33
C SER A 23 -23.64 35.71 2.67
N GLU A 24 -23.20 34.75 3.49
CA GLU A 24 -21.80 34.53 3.86
C GLU A 24 -21.24 33.41 2.97
N ASP A 25 -20.23 33.72 2.17
CA ASP A 25 -19.48 32.74 1.38
C ASP A 25 -18.34 32.16 2.24
N LEU A 26 -18.20 30.83 2.22
CA LEU A 26 -17.13 30.14 2.93
C LEU A 26 -15.91 30.07 2.00
N PRO A 27 -14.77 30.69 2.39
CA PRO A 27 -13.60 30.73 1.52
C PRO A 27 -12.93 29.35 1.41
N TYR A 28 -13.26 28.40 2.30
CA TYR A 28 -12.74 27.05 2.27
C TYR A 28 -13.63 26.12 1.42
N LYS A 29 -13.12 25.73 0.26
CA LYS A 29 -13.85 24.93 -0.73
C LYS A 29 -13.19 23.54 -0.90
N PHE A 30 -12.63 23.23 -2.07
CA PHE A 30 -12.05 21.91 -2.37
C PHE A 30 -10.96 21.48 -1.37
N ASN A 31 -11.05 20.23 -0.89
CA ASN A 31 -10.16 19.65 0.14
C ASN A 31 -10.02 20.49 1.43
N GLY A 32 -11.00 21.34 1.73
CA GLY A 32 -10.94 22.25 2.88
C GLY A 32 -9.81 23.28 2.76
N LYS A 33 -9.39 23.61 1.53
CA LYS A 33 -8.43 24.67 1.25
C LYS A 33 -9.14 25.94 0.88
N GLU A 34 -8.52 27.04 1.29
CA GLU A 34 -8.97 28.38 0.94
C GLU A 34 -8.84 28.57 -0.58
N LEU A 35 -9.96 28.86 -1.24
CA LEU A 35 -9.99 29.37 -2.60
C LEU A 35 -9.82 30.88 -2.51
N ASP A 36 -8.69 31.37 -3.00
CA ASP A 36 -8.47 32.80 -3.15
C ASP A 36 -9.31 33.33 -4.32
N GLU A 37 -10.33 34.13 -4.01
CA GLU A 37 -11.26 34.67 -5.00
C GLU A 37 -10.60 35.61 -6.02
N GLU A 38 -9.53 36.31 -5.64
CA GLU A 38 -8.85 37.26 -6.53
C GLU A 38 -8.05 36.52 -7.62
N THR A 39 -7.48 35.36 -7.26
CA THR A 39 -6.60 34.60 -8.17
C THR A 39 -7.26 33.36 -8.76
N GLY A 40 -8.34 32.85 -8.14
CA GLY A 40 -8.97 31.59 -8.50
C GLY A 40 -8.11 30.36 -8.16
N LEU A 41 -7.11 30.52 -7.30
CA LEU A 41 -6.17 29.47 -6.90
C LEU A 41 -6.47 28.99 -5.47
N TYR A 42 -6.24 27.71 -5.22
CA TYR A 42 -6.33 27.17 -3.87
C TYR A 42 -4.99 27.32 -3.13
N TYR A 43 -5.03 27.89 -1.94
CA TYR A 43 -3.85 27.98 -1.08
C TYR A 43 -3.67 26.71 -0.23
N TYR A 44 -2.60 25.96 -0.49
CA TYR A 44 -2.27 24.72 0.24
C TYR A 44 -1.19 24.92 1.33
N GLY A 45 -0.74 26.15 1.57
CA GLY A 45 0.32 26.49 2.52
C GLY A 45 1.69 26.58 1.86
N ALA A 46 2.16 25.48 1.26
CA ALA A 46 3.47 25.47 0.60
C ALA A 46 3.42 26.01 -0.84
N ARG A 47 2.28 25.83 -1.53
CA ARG A 47 2.06 26.20 -2.93
C ARG A 47 0.60 26.56 -3.16
N TYR A 48 0.34 27.26 -4.27
CA TYR A 48 -0.99 27.48 -4.79
C TYR A 48 -1.32 26.40 -5.83
N MET A 49 -2.56 25.91 -5.89
CA MET A 49 -3.04 24.93 -6.87
C MET A 49 -4.08 25.59 -7.78
N ASP A 50 -3.90 25.46 -9.09
CA ASP A 50 -4.87 25.93 -10.07
C ASP A 50 -5.82 24.78 -10.43
N PRO A 51 -7.11 24.87 -10.04
CA PRO A 51 -8.08 23.81 -10.26
C PRO A 51 -8.47 23.65 -11.74
N LYS A 52 -8.34 24.70 -12.55
CA LYS A 52 -8.73 24.70 -13.98
C LYS A 52 -7.70 23.98 -14.84
N ILE A 53 -6.42 24.26 -14.60
CA ILE A 53 -5.33 23.58 -15.33
C ILE A 53 -4.84 22.32 -14.61
N SER A 54 -5.31 22.05 -13.40
CA SER A 54 -5.01 20.84 -12.62
C SER A 54 -3.53 20.71 -12.18
N LEU A 55 -2.84 21.84 -11.95
CA LEU A 55 -1.41 21.87 -11.63
C LEU A 55 -1.10 22.77 -10.44
N TRP A 56 0.05 22.53 -9.82
CA TRP A 56 0.65 23.45 -8.87
C TRP A 56 1.16 24.72 -9.57
N TYR A 57 0.81 25.86 -9.00
CA TYR A 57 1.39 27.15 -9.32
C TYR A 57 2.71 27.29 -8.56
N GLY A 58 3.77 26.72 -9.16
CA GLY A 58 5.12 26.67 -8.61
C GLY A 58 5.71 25.26 -8.54
N SER A 59 7.03 25.16 -8.64
CA SER A 59 7.75 23.88 -8.57
C SER A 59 7.67 23.28 -7.17
N ASP A 60 7.57 21.95 -7.09
CA ASP A 60 7.67 21.21 -5.82
C ASP A 60 9.02 21.45 -5.13
N PRO A 61 9.05 21.90 -3.87
CA PRO A 61 10.29 21.99 -3.09
C PRO A 61 11.00 20.64 -2.89
N LEU A 62 10.28 19.52 -3.02
CA LEU A 62 10.82 18.15 -2.94
C LEU A 62 10.98 17.50 -4.32
N SER A 63 11.06 18.30 -5.39
CA SER A 63 11.20 17.80 -6.77
C SER A 63 12.35 16.81 -6.95
N GLU A 64 13.45 17.00 -6.22
CA GLU A 64 14.63 16.14 -6.28
C GLU A 64 14.39 14.73 -5.71
N GLU A 65 13.37 14.55 -4.85
CA GLU A 65 13.02 13.23 -4.30
C GLU A 65 12.12 12.41 -5.23
N TYR A 66 11.52 13.04 -6.26
CA TYR A 66 10.56 12.44 -7.17
C TYR A 66 10.96 12.65 -8.64
N GLU A 67 12.10 12.09 -9.04
CA GLU A 67 12.66 12.23 -10.40
C GLU A 67 11.69 11.81 -11.53
N ASN A 68 10.74 10.92 -11.22
CA ASN A 68 9.78 10.36 -12.17
C ASN A 68 8.42 11.08 -12.19
N VAL A 69 8.26 12.15 -11.43
CA VAL A 69 7.02 12.93 -11.36
C VAL A 69 7.34 14.39 -11.70
N SER A 70 6.54 14.99 -12.59
CA SER A 70 6.69 16.41 -12.89
C SER A 70 6.40 17.25 -11.64
N THR A 71 7.25 18.23 -11.39
CA THR A 71 7.26 19.09 -10.20
C THR A 71 5.99 19.93 -10.04
N PHE A 72 5.20 20.03 -11.11
CA PHE A 72 3.96 20.79 -11.17
C PHE A 72 2.71 19.92 -11.00
N VAL A 73 2.85 18.59 -10.98
CA VAL A 73 1.68 17.69 -11.00
C VAL A 73 1.02 17.63 -9.63
N TYR A 74 -0.28 17.96 -9.60
CA TYR A 74 -1.12 17.77 -8.42
C TYR A 74 -1.45 16.29 -8.22
N CYS A 75 -1.27 15.77 -7.00
CA CYS A 75 -1.59 14.39 -6.62
C CYS A 75 -1.08 13.32 -7.61
N HIS A 76 0.12 13.48 -8.19
CA HIS A 76 0.70 12.57 -9.19
C HIS A 76 -0.27 12.19 -10.34
N GLY A 77 -1.20 13.08 -10.70
CA GLY A 77 -2.17 12.87 -11.77
C GLY A 77 -3.39 12.02 -11.39
N ASN A 78 -3.60 11.73 -10.10
CA ASN A 78 -4.75 10.98 -9.62
C ASN A 78 -5.37 11.58 -8.34
N PRO A 79 -6.04 12.75 -8.43
CA PRO A 79 -6.64 13.43 -7.29
C PRO A 79 -7.89 12.73 -6.72
N ILE A 80 -8.40 11.70 -7.41
CA ILE A 80 -9.54 10.88 -6.97
C ILE A 80 -9.10 9.83 -5.94
N CYS A 81 -7.90 9.26 -6.11
CA CYS A 81 -7.39 8.18 -5.24
C CYS A 81 -6.25 8.62 -4.31
N LEU A 82 -5.47 9.64 -4.69
CA LEU A 82 -4.37 10.17 -3.89
C LEU A 82 -4.88 11.36 -3.09
N PHE A 83 -5.48 11.02 -1.95
CA PHE A 83 -5.88 11.94 -0.90
C PHE A 83 -4.92 11.74 0.28
N ASP A 84 -4.34 12.82 0.78
CA ASP A 84 -3.55 12.86 2.02
C ASP A 84 -4.38 13.63 3.07
N PRO A 85 -5.17 12.92 3.90
CA PRO A 85 -6.15 13.55 4.78
C PRO A 85 -5.55 14.53 5.79
N ASP A 86 -4.29 14.34 6.19
CA ASP A 86 -3.64 15.17 7.19
C ASP A 86 -2.21 15.58 6.85
N GLY A 87 -1.47 14.80 6.05
CA GLY A 87 -0.08 15.08 5.65
C GLY A 87 0.92 15.10 6.80
N GLN A 88 0.48 14.66 7.98
CA GLN A 88 1.23 14.87 9.21
C GLN A 88 2.36 13.84 9.40
N GLY A 89 3.45 14.27 10.03
CA GLY A 89 4.52 13.39 10.49
C GLY A 89 3.99 12.42 11.55
N ASP A 90 3.72 11.18 11.14
CA ASP A 90 3.15 10.16 12.02
C ASP A 90 4.23 9.35 12.75
N TYR A 91 3.96 9.05 14.02
CA TYR A 91 4.86 8.29 14.89
C TYR A 91 4.24 6.94 15.22
N TYR A 92 5.02 5.87 15.02
CA TYR A 92 4.61 4.50 15.32
C TYR A 92 5.61 3.82 16.25
N THR A 93 5.18 2.82 17.01
CA THR A 93 6.12 1.87 17.63
C THR A 93 6.66 0.90 16.58
N ASN A 94 7.74 0.18 16.90
CA ASN A 94 8.19 -0.94 16.05
C ASN A 94 7.10 -2.03 15.89
N GLY A 95 6.12 -2.09 16.81
CA GLY A 95 4.96 -3.00 16.73
C GLY A 95 3.78 -2.44 15.92
N GLY A 96 3.96 -1.31 15.21
CA GLY A 96 2.94 -0.70 14.37
C GLY A 96 1.87 0.10 15.11
N VAL A 97 1.94 0.19 16.45
CA VAL A 97 1.02 1.03 17.24
C VAL A 97 1.27 2.50 16.91
N TRP A 98 0.23 3.22 16.51
CA TRP A 98 0.30 4.67 16.29
C TRP A 98 0.35 5.41 17.63
N LEU A 99 1.32 6.31 17.76
CA LEU A 99 1.59 7.10 18.97
C LEU A 99 1.05 8.52 18.86
N GLY A 100 0.72 8.98 17.65
CA GLY A 100 0.31 10.34 17.38
C GLY A 100 1.10 10.96 16.24
N SER A 101 0.85 12.23 16.00
CA SER A 101 1.59 13.05 15.05
C SER A 101 2.16 14.29 15.76
N ASP A 102 3.18 14.91 15.17
CA ASP A 102 3.74 16.20 15.61
C ASP A 102 3.07 17.43 14.95
N GLN A 103 1.98 17.20 14.21
CA GLN A 103 1.19 18.19 13.47
C GLN A 103 1.94 18.90 12.34
N LYS A 104 3.17 18.48 12.01
CA LYS A 104 3.92 19.02 10.88
C LYS A 104 3.54 18.30 9.62
N LYS A 105 3.27 19.06 8.56
CA LYS A 105 2.92 18.49 7.26
C LYS A 105 4.16 18.15 6.43
N ASP A 106 5.00 17.27 6.97
CA ASP A 106 6.30 16.92 6.39
C ASP A 106 6.27 15.61 5.58
N ASN A 107 5.13 14.88 5.59
CA ASN A 107 4.97 13.59 4.91
C ASN A 107 6.06 12.57 5.31
N PHE A 108 6.60 12.67 6.53
CA PHE A 108 7.56 11.72 7.06
C PHE A 108 6.88 10.72 8.00
N VAL A 109 7.56 9.59 8.20
CA VAL A 109 7.16 8.58 9.17
C VAL A 109 8.30 8.37 10.14
N TYR A 110 7.96 8.29 11.42
CA TYR A 110 8.92 8.07 12.49
C TYR A 110 8.56 6.81 13.27
N THR A 111 9.57 6.13 13.76
CA THR A 111 9.41 5.15 14.85
C THR A 111 9.84 5.76 16.17
N ALA A 112 9.12 5.51 17.25
CA ALA A 112 9.47 5.93 18.60
C ALA A 112 9.21 4.80 19.61
N SER A 113 9.91 4.81 20.74
CA SER A 113 9.72 3.83 21.80
C SER A 113 8.47 4.09 22.65
N GLY A 114 8.01 5.34 22.67
CA GLY A 114 6.87 5.79 23.47
C GLY A 114 6.53 7.25 23.20
N VAL A 115 5.47 7.72 23.84
CA VAL A 115 5.01 9.10 23.80
C VAL A 115 4.55 9.51 25.19
N HIS A 116 4.90 10.72 25.61
CA HIS A 116 4.37 11.35 26.80
C HIS A 116 3.99 12.80 26.49
N GLN A 117 3.12 13.39 27.31
CA GLN A 117 2.72 14.78 27.13
C GLN A 117 3.58 15.70 27.99
N SER A 118 4.02 16.82 27.42
CA SER A 118 4.75 17.88 28.13
C SER A 118 4.21 19.25 27.75
N LYS A 119 4.50 20.27 28.56
CA LYS A 119 4.15 21.66 28.24
C LYS A 119 5.23 22.27 27.37
N ASP A 120 4.83 22.92 26.29
CA ASP A 120 5.73 23.75 25.49
C ASP A 120 6.05 25.08 26.21
N LYS A 121 6.87 25.92 25.58
CA LYS A 121 7.25 27.23 26.11
C LYS A 121 6.07 28.19 26.32
N ASN A 122 4.95 27.93 25.66
CA ASN A 122 3.72 28.72 25.71
C ASN A 122 2.68 28.13 26.69
N GLY A 123 3.01 27.02 27.37
CA GLY A 123 2.14 26.33 28.32
C GLY A 123 1.15 25.35 27.69
N SER A 124 1.18 25.16 26.37
CA SER A 124 0.34 24.22 25.63
C SER A 124 0.85 22.79 25.80
N MET A 125 -0.06 21.84 25.97
CA MET A 125 0.31 20.41 26.03
C MET A 125 0.68 19.92 24.63
N VAL A 126 1.86 19.34 24.49
CA VAL A 126 2.39 18.76 23.26
C VAL A 126 2.85 17.33 23.48
N ASN A 127 2.77 16.51 22.44
CA ASN A 127 3.33 15.16 22.45
C ASN A 127 4.86 15.23 22.33
N VAL A 128 5.55 14.52 23.21
CA VAL A 128 7.00 14.31 23.17
C VAL A 128 7.23 12.83 22.91
N PHE A 129 7.89 12.54 21.79
CA PHE A 129 8.19 11.18 21.35
C PHE A 129 9.56 10.75 21.84
N GLU A 130 9.66 9.52 22.33
CA GLU A 130 10.89 8.97 22.88
C GLU A 130 11.71 8.27 21.80
N ASN A 131 12.98 8.65 21.69
CA ASN A 131 13.94 8.10 20.71
C ASN A 131 13.39 8.05 19.27
N PRO A 132 12.87 9.16 18.71
CA PRO A 132 12.28 9.16 17.38
C PRO A 132 13.35 8.88 16.33
N GLN A 133 13.05 7.95 15.42
CA GLN A 133 13.88 7.59 14.27
C GLN A 133 13.06 7.74 13.00
N LYS A 134 13.50 8.61 12.10
CA LYS A 134 12.88 8.80 10.78
C LYS A 134 13.07 7.55 9.92
N LEU A 135 12.01 7.08 9.28
CA LEU A 135 12.07 6.03 8.28
C LEU A 135 12.42 6.62 6.91
N SER A 136 13.15 5.84 6.09
CA SER A 136 13.58 6.25 4.75
C SER A 136 12.46 6.06 3.70
N ILE A 137 11.27 6.57 3.99
CA ILE A 137 10.07 6.47 3.16
C ILE A 137 9.13 7.64 3.46
N SER A 138 8.37 8.10 2.47
CA SER A 138 7.29 9.06 2.70
C SER A 138 6.08 8.40 3.37
N HIS A 139 5.31 9.16 4.14
CA HIS A 139 4.09 8.69 4.79
C HIS A 139 3.08 8.15 3.78
N SER A 140 2.88 8.85 2.67
CA SER A 140 2.00 8.39 1.58
C SER A 140 2.41 7.01 1.03
N LYS A 141 3.72 6.79 0.79
CA LYS A 141 4.23 5.52 0.27
C LYS A 141 4.19 4.42 1.33
N PHE A 142 4.48 4.76 2.59
CA PHE A 142 4.40 3.85 3.72
C PHE A 142 2.98 3.30 3.93
N ILE A 143 1.97 4.17 3.91
CA ILE A 143 0.56 3.77 4.01
C ILE A 143 0.14 2.95 2.80
N SER A 144 0.60 3.33 1.59
CA SER A 144 0.32 2.55 0.38
C SER A 144 0.90 1.14 0.45
N GLN A 145 2.16 0.97 0.86
CA GLN A 145 2.81 -0.32 1.03
C GLN A 145 2.14 -1.15 2.13
N SER A 146 1.91 -0.55 3.32
CA SER A 146 1.19 -1.21 4.43
C SER A 146 -0.21 -1.69 4.02
N SER A 147 -0.96 -0.87 3.26
CA SER A 147 -2.29 -1.24 2.76
C SER A 147 -2.24 -2.41 1.78
N THR A 148 -1.16 -2.51 1.00
CA THR A 148 -0.97 -3.58 0.03
C THR A 148 -0.60 -4.88 0.73
N VAL A 149 0.29 -4.84 1.74
CA VAL A 149 0.57 -5.98 2.63
C VAL A 149 -0.73 -6.52 3.24
N TYR A 150 -1.57 -5.62 3.78
CA TYR A 150 -2.87 -6.02 4.33
C TYR A 150 -3.78 -6.65 3.27
N GLY A 151 -3.87 -6.05 2.09
CA GLY A 151 -4.75 -6.52 1.01
C GLY A 151 -4.31 -7.81 0.32
N GLU A 152 -3.02 -8.13 0.33
CA GLU A 152 -2.48 -9.36 -0.27
C GLU A 152 -2.36 -10.51 0.73
N SER A 153 -2.39 -10.22 2.03
CA SER A 153 -2.38 -11.24 3.07
C SER A 153 -3.71 -11.98 3.20
N SER A 154 -3.70 -13.13 3.89
CA SER A 154 -4.89 -13.87 4.29
C SER A 154 -5.81 -13.13 5.29
N ALA A 155 -5.56 -11.85 5.62
CA ALA A 155 -6.35 -11.07 6.58
C ALA A 155 -7.83 -10.97 6.21
N TYR A 156 -8.18 -10.95 4.92
CA TYR A 156 -9.58 -10.90 4.45
C TYR A 156 -10.44 -12.06 4.94
N ARG A 157 -9.82 -13.16 5.40
CA ARG A 157 -10.50 -14.36 5.90
C ARG A 157 -10.81 -14.32 7.39
N VAL A 158 -10.19 -13.40 8.13
CA VAL A 158 -10.40 -13.25 9.56
C VAL A 158 -11.77 -12.63 9.79
N ARG A 159 -12.67 -13.40 10.42
CA ARG A 159 -14.04 -12.95 10.71
C ARG A 159 -14.08 -11.91 11.83
N ASP A 160 -13.31 -12.15 12.89
CA ASP A 160 -13.18 -11.20 14.00
C ASP A 160 -11.94 -10.32 13.81
N LYS A 161 -12.14 -9.16 13.17
CA LYS A 161 -11.08 -8.18 12.90
C LYS A 161 -10.56 -7.48 14.16
N LYS A 162 -11.19 -7.65 15.32
CA LYS A 162 -10.76 -7.06 16.60
C LYS A 162 -9.85 -7.98 17.41
N SER A 163 -9.75 -9.25 17.02
CA SER A 163 -8.81 -10.19 17.63
C SER A 163 -7.39 -10.01 17.10
N GLU A 164 -6.40 -10.33 17.93
CA GLU A 164 -5.00 -10.37 17.50
C GLU A 164 -4.80 -11.46 16.42
N PRO A 165 -4.00 -11.18 15.37
CA PRO A 165 -3.74 -12.16 14.33
C PRO A 165 -2.99 -13.38 14.88
N SER A 166 -3.19 -14.52 14.22
CA SER A 166 -2.38 -15.72 14.48
C SER A 166 -0.91 -15.46 14.12
N GLU A 167 0.00 -16.20 14.76
CA GLU A 167 1.43 -16.10 14.47
C GLU A 167 1.76 -16.42 13.01
N ASP A 168 1.00 -17.30 12.38
CA ASP A 168 1.17 -17.64 10.97
C ASP A 168 0.79 -16.47 10.05
N LEU A 169 -0.32 -15.78 10.34
CA LEU A 169 -0.74 -14.58 9.60
C LEU A 169 0.20 -13.39 9.82
N LYS A 170 0.74 -13.23 11.04
CA LYS A 170 1.79 -12.23 11.30
C LYS A 170 3.02 -12.48 10.43
N LYS A 171 3.52 -13.72 10.40
CA LYS A 171 4.68 -14.09 9.57
C LYS A 171 4.40 -13.94 8.09
N GLU A 172 3.19 -14.26 7.65
CA GLU A 172 2.73 -14.03 6.27
C GLU A 172 2.84 -12.54 5.90
N MET A 173 2.29 -11.63 6.70
CA MET A 173 2.36 -10.19 6.46
C MET A 173 3.81 -9.66 6.45
N TYR A 174 4.63 -10.08 7.42
CA TYR A 174 6.05 -9.68 7.50
C TYR A 174 6.87 -10.19 6.31
N ALA A 175 6.58 -11.41 5.86
CA ALA A 175 7.19 -11.98 4.68
C ALA A 175 6.78 -11.22 3.42
N ILE A 176 5.50 -10.88 3.25
CA ILE A 176 5.01 -10.06 2.11
C ILE A 176 5.71 -8.70 2.09
N ALA A 177 5.75 -7.99 3.22
CA ALA A 177 6.43 -6.69 3.33
C ALA A 177 7.91 -6.77 2.93
N SER A 178 8.61 -7.81 3.41
CA SER A 178 10.02 -8.05 3.05
C SER A 178 10.20 -8.29 1.55
N VAL A 179 9.27 -8.97 0.89
CA VAL A 179 9.31 -9.14 -0.57
C VAL A 179 9.01 -7.83 -1.28
N HIS A 180 8.04 -7.02 -0.83
CA HIS A 180 7.73 -5.71 -1.43
C HIS A 180 8.94 -4.75 -1.43
N GLN A 181 9.76 -4.78 -0.37
CA GLN A 181 11.00 -3.99 -0.32
C GLN A 181 12.04 -4.43 -1.36
N ARG A 182 12.05 -5.71 -1.74
CA ARG A 182 12.95 -6.24 -2.78
C ARG A 182 12.38 -6.15 -4.18
N ASN A 183 11.06 -6.24 -4.30
CA ASN A 183 10.34 -6.31 -5.56
C ASN A 183 9.10 -5.42 -5.47
N SER A 184 9.16 -4.26 -6.11
CA SER A 184 8.10 -3.24 -6.08
C SER A 184 6.82 -3.63 -6.82
N LYS A 185 6.74 -4.85 -7.39
CA LYS A 185 5.51 -5.36 -8.00
C LYS A 185 4.55 -5.84 -6.92
N ALA A 186 3.54 -5.03 -6.62
CA ALA A 186 2.45 -5.41 -5.72
C ALA A 186 1.10 -5.22 -6.43
N TYR A 187 0.32 -6.28 -6.55
CA TYR A 187 -0.92 -6.32 -7.37
C TYR A 187 -2.18 -6.06 -6.55
N GLY A 188 -2.09 -6.19 -5.22
CA GLY A 188 -3.18 -5.96 -4.28
C GLY A 188 -3.42 -4.50 -3.91
N ILE A 189 -2.64 -3.56 -4.43
CA ILE A 189 -2.80 -2.12 -4.12
C ILE A 189 -4.22 -1.63 -4.45
N SER A 190 -4.83 -2.15 -5.52
CA SER A 190 -6.20 -1.80 -5.94
C SER A 190 -7.28 -2.69 -5.33
N SER A 191 -6.93 -3.63 -4.43
CA SER A 191 -7.90 -4.52 -3.79
C SER A 191 -8.83 -3.76 -2.84
N GLU A 192 -10.05 -4.26 -2.67
CA GLU A 192 -11.01 -3.66 -1.72
C GLU A 192 -10.47 -3.58 -0.28
N PRO A 193 -9.78 -4.59 0.28
CA PRO A 193 -9.17 -4.46 1.60
C PRO A 193 -8.08 -3.38 1.67
N ALA A 194 -7.28 -3.21 0.61
CA ALA A 194 -6.27 -2.16 0.57
C ALA A 194 -6.90 -0.76 0.47
N LYS A 195 -8.01 -0.61 -0.26
CA LYS A 195 -8.80 0.63 -0.27
C LYS A 195 -9.42 0.92 1.09
N ASP A 196 -10.02 -0.07 1.74
CA ASP A 196 -10.58 0.04 3.11
C ASP A 196 -9.50 0.41 4.14
N PHE A 197 -8.26 -0.06 3.97
CA PHE A 197 -7.15 0.35 4.81
C PHE A 197 -6.82 1.84 4.62
N ARG A 198 -6.73 2.31 3.38
CA ARG A 198 -6.34 3.69 3.07
C ARG A 198 -7.44 4.72 3.38
N SER A 199 -8.70 4.31 3.37
CA SER A 199 -9.82 5.19 3.73
C SER A 199 -9.93 5.46 5.24
N LYS A 200 -9.22 4.69 6.08
CA LYS A 200 -9.22 4.84 7.54
C LYS A 200 -8.15 5.81 8.02
N SER A 201 -8.50 6.61 9.03
CA SER A 201 -7.57 7.46 9.77
C SER A 201 -6.50 6.63 10.51
N ALA A 202 -5.40 7.28 10.91
CA ALA A 202 -4.34 6.64 11.69
C ALA A 202 -4.88 5.97 12.97
N LYS A 203 -5.81 6.64 13.66
CA LYS A 203 -6.48 6.10 14.85
C LYS A 203 -7.31 4.85 14.55
N GLU A 204 -8.15 4.88 13.52
CA GLU A 204 -8.98 3.73 13.14
C GLU A 204 -8.14 2.52 12.69
N ARG A 205 -7.02 2.76 11.99
CA ARG A 205 -6.07 1.70 11.63
C ARG A 205 -5.41 1.11 12.88
N ASN A 206 -5.05 1.96 13.84
CA ASN A 206 -4.44 1.54 15.09
C ASN A 206 -5.36 0.67 15.97
N ASP A 207 -6.66 0.97 15.95
CA ASP A 207 -7.69 0.23 16.69
C ASP A 207 -7.99 -1.16 16.09
N LEU A 208 -7.46 -1.46 14.89
CA LEU A 208 -7.62 -2.73 14.19
C LEU A 208 -6.30 -3.53 14.19
N PRO A 209 -6.19 -4.63 14.96
CA PRO A 209 -4.95 -5.42 15.07
C PRO A 209 -4.35 -5.89 13.74
N LEU A 210 -5.19 -6.26 12.76
CA LEU A 210 -4.72 -6.70 11.45
C LEU A 210 -4.06 -5.57 10.65
N MET A 211 -4.62 -4.37 10.70
CA MET A 211 -4.06 -3.20 10.01
C MET A 211 -2.78 -2.74 10.70
N ARG A 212 -2.80 -2.71 12.03
CA ARG A 212 -1.62 -2.45 12.87
C ARG A 212 -0.48 -3.43 12.58
N THR A 213 -0.79 -4.71 12.37
CA THR A 213 0.21 -5.74 12.03
C THR A 213 0.82 -5.50 10.65
N ALA A 214 0.04 -5.04 9.67
CA ALA A 214 0.58 -4.67 8.36
C ALA A 214 1.52 -3.46 8.43
N ILE A 215 1.19 -2.46 9.25
CA ILE A 215 2.09 -1.32 9.56
C ILE A 215 3.38 -1.83 10.23
N ALA A 216 3.26 -2.73 11.21
CA ALA A 216 4.42 -3.31 11.89
C ALA A 216 5.33 -4.11 10.93
N ALA A 217 4.72 -4.88 10.02
CA ALA A 217 5.42 -5.64 9.00
C ALA A 217 6.25 -4.73 8.09
N GLU A 218 5.67 -3.62 7.66
CA GLU A 218 6.33 -2.62 6.82
C GLU A 218 7.48 -1.93 7.56
N ILE A 219 7.27 -1.52 8.82
CA ILE A 219 8.33 -0.97 9.68
C ILE A 219 9.49 -1.96 9.85
N ASN A 220 9.18 -3.24 10.12
CA ASN A 220 10.19 -4.28 10.24
C ASN A 220 11.01 -4.43 8.95
N ALA A 221 10.35 -4.43 7.78
CA ALA A 221 11.02 -4.55 6.50
C ALA A 221 11.94 -3.34 6.22
N LEU A 222 11.46 -2.12 6.44
CA LEU A 222 12.23 -0.87 6.25
C LEU A 222 13.43 -0.76 7.19
N LYS A 223 13.34 -1.34 8.39
CA LYS A 223 14.44 -1.34 9.38
C LYS A 223 15.39 -2.53 9.24
N ASN A 224 15.29 -3.29 8.14
CA ASN A 224 16.07 -4.51 7.93
C ASN A 224 15.93 -5.51 9.09
N GLY A 225 14.72 -5.65 9.61
CA GLY A 225 14.38 -6.61 10.65
C GLY A 225 14.36 -8.06 10.14
N ILE A 226 13.65 -8.93 10.84
CA ILE A 226 13.64 -10.36 10.49
C ILE A 226 12.88 -10.55 9.18
N ASP A 227 13.55 -11.14 8.19
CA ASP A 227 12.94 -11.55 6.91
C ASP A 227 12.35 -12.96 7.01
N TYR A 228 11.05 -13.02 7.28
CA TYR A 228 10.32 -14.29 7.37
C TYR A 228 10.14 -14.99 6.01
N SER A 229 10.34 -14.29 4.89
CA SER A 229 10.26 -14.93 3.57
C SER A 229 11.55 -15.69 3.19
N TYR A 230 12.61 -15.56 4.00
CA TYR A 230 13.93 -16.16 3.79
C TYR A 230 14.55 -15.83 2.42
N GLY A 231 14.57 -14.54 2.08
CA GLY A 231 15.16 -14.04 0.84
C GLY A 231 14.32 -14.30 -0.40
N ALA A 232 13.01 -14.52 -0.25
CA ALA A 232 12.10 -14.60 -1.38
C ALA A 232 12.04 -13.27 -2.13
N THR A 233 11.85 -13.37 -3.44
CA THR A 233 11.66 -12.24 -4.35
C THR A 233 10.24 -12.18 -4.91
N MET A 234 9.44 -13.22 -4.67
CA MET A 234 8.06 -13.37 -5.13
C MET A 234 7.23 -14.13 -4.09
N TRP A 235 5.91 -13.97 -4.11
CA TRP A 235 4.97 -14.81 -3.37
C TRP A 235 3.83 -15.27 -4.30
N ASP A 236 2.89 -16.09 -3.79
CA ASP A 236 1.87 -16.77 -4.59
C ASP A 236 0.75 -15.85 -5.15
N GLY A 237 1.13 -15.00 -6.09
CA GLY A 237 0.26 -14.54 -7.17
C GLY A 237 0.69 -15.22 -8.45
N ALA A 238 -0.24 -15.85 -9.18
CA ALA A 238 0.01 -16.36 -10.54
C ALA A 238 0.50 -15.28 -11.53
N GLU A 239 0.52 -14.02 -11.09
CA GLU A 239 0.75 -12.83 -11.90
C GLU A 239 2.23 -12.46 -12.03
N GLN A 240 3.06 -12.61 -10.98
CA GLN A 240 4.46 -12.13 -11.03
C GLN A 240 5.36 -12.95 -11.97
N ALA A 241 5.01 -14.20 -12.26
CA ALA A 241 5.90 -15.14 -12.93
C ALA A 241 5.49 -15.51 -14.37
N GLN A 242 4.31 -15.07 -14.83
CA GLN A 242 3.83 -15.30 -16.20
C GLN A 242 3.72 -14.02 -17.06
N PHE A 243 3.71 -12.84 -16.45
CA PHE A 243 3.48 -11.59 -17.17
C PHE A 243 4.77 -10.77 -17.33
N SER A 244 4.83 -10.01 -18.43
CA SER A 244 5.98 -9.13 -18.68
C SER A 244 6.09 -8.06 -17.59
N GLU A 245 7.27 -7.48 -17.41
CA GLU A 245 7.49 -6.43 -16.41
C GLU A 245 6.57 -5.20 -16.58
N ASN A 246 5.96 -5.06 -17.77
CA ASN A 246 5.18 -3.90 -18.17
C ASN A 246 3.65 -4.09 -18.05
N GLU A 247 3.16 -5.24 -17.56
CA GLU A 247 1.72 -5.54 -17.53
C GLU A 247 1.07 -5.10 -16.19
N GLN A 248 0.16 -4.13 -16.25
CA GLN A 248 -0.59 -3.59 -15.09
C GLN A 248 -2.00 -4.20 -15.00
N ARG A 249 -2.16 -5.32 -14.30
CA ARG A 249 -3.49 -5.86 -13.96
C ARG A 249 -3.96 -5.36 -12.60
N LYS A 250 -5.28 -5.21 -12.45
CA LYS A 250 -5.96 -4.89 -11.18
C LYS A 250 -6.52 -6.18 -10.59
N SER A 251 -6.27 -6.43 -9.30
CA SER A 251 -6.93 -7.52 -8.58
C SER A 251 -8.44 -7.28 -8.54
N ASN A 252 -9.23 -8.34 -8.77
CA ASN A 252 -10.70 -8.32 -8.72
C ASN A 252 -11.26 -8.75 -7.34
N GLY A 253 -10.40 -8.93 -6.32
CA GLY A 253 -10.82 -9.34 -4.97
C GLY A 253 -11.29 -10.79 -4.83
N HIS A 254 -11.45 -11.52 -5.93
CA HIS A 254 -11.71 -12.97 -5.97
C HIS A 254 -10.43 -13.69 -6.38
N PHE A 255 -9.43 -13.67 -5.49
CA PHE A 255 -8.20 -14.40 -5.71
C PHE A 255 -8.48 -15.91 -5.73
N GLU A 256 -8.61 -16.49 -6.93
CA GLU A 256 -8.50 -17.92 -7.12
C GLU A 256 -7.03 -18.26 -7.38
N ILE A 257 -6.35 -18.84 -6.39
CA ILE A 257 -4.92 -19.23 -6.46
C ILE A 257 -4.73 -20.46 -7.39
N HIS A 258 -5.17 -20.39 -8.65
CA HIS A 258 -4.90 -21.46 -9.61
C HIS A 258 -3.43 -21.38 -9.99
N MET A 259 -2.54 -21.87 -9.12
CA MET A 259 -1.11 -21.89 -9.39
C MET A 259 -0.83 -22.83 -10.56
N ASN A 260 -0.48 -22.23 -11.69
CA ASN A 260 0.13 -22.90 -12.82
C ASN A 260 1.66 -22.87 -12.64
N THR A 261 2.22 -23.90 -11.99
CA THR A 261 3.61 -23.96 -11.54
C THR A 261 4.61 -24.31 -12.65
N MET A 262 4.44 -23.80 -13.87
CA MET A 262 5.37 -24.12 -14.95
C MET A 262 6.82 -23.76 -14.59
N GLY A 263 7.61 -24.78 -14.25
CA GLY A 263 9.02 -24.66 -13.89
C GLY A 263 9.35 -24.23 -12.46
N TRP A 264 8.45 -24.41 -11.46
CA TRP A 264 8.75 -24.13 -10.05
C TRP A 264 8.93 -25.42 -9.24
N ASN A 265 9.79 -25.38 -8.23
CA ASN A 265 10.01 -26.50 -7.31
C ASN A 265 9.59 -26.13 -5.89
N ILE A 266 8.60 -26.86 -5.35
CA ILE A 266 8.16 -26.73 -3.97
C ILE A 266 8.73 -27.87 -3.13
N SER A 267 9.35 -27.56 -1.99
CA SER A 267 9.84 -28.60 -1.08
C SER A 267 8.67 -29.44 -0.53
N PRO A 268 8.85 -30.76 -0.30
CA PRO A 268 7.78 -31.61 0.25
C PRO A 268 7.22 -31.08 1.59
N LYS A 269 8.08 -30.51 2.43
CA LYS A 269 7.69 -29.88 3.71
C LYS A 269 6.77 -28.68 3.48
N HIS A 270 7.16 -27.75 2.61
CA HIS A 270 6.37 -26.56 2.28
C HIS A 270 5.04 -26.95 1.63
N TYR A 271 5.05 -27.94 0.75
CA TYR A 271 3.83 -28.46 0.13
C TYR A 271 2.87 -29.06 1.16
N ALA A 272 3.37 -29.88 2.10
CA ALA A 272 2.55 -30.46 3.15
C ALA A 272 1.89 -29.39 4.05
N GLN A 273 2.66 -28.38 4.45
CA GLN A 273 2.15 -27.25 5.25
C GLN A 273 1.08 -26.46 4.49
N TRP A 274 1.36 -26.09 3.24
CA TRP A 274 0.42 -25.36 2.39
C TRP A 274 -0.88 -26.15 2.17
N LYS A 275 -0.76 -27.46 1.88
CA LYS A 275 -1.89 -28.36 1.65
C LYS A 275 -2.83 -28.44 2.87
N ASN A 276 -2.29 -28.36 4.08
CA ASN A 276 -3.12 -28.33 5.29
C ASN A 276 -3.91 -27.02 5.42
N ASN A 277 -3.36 -25.89 4.99
CA ASN A 277 -3.97 -24.57 5.12
C ASN A 277 -5.02 -24.24 4.04
N ILE A 278 -4.91 -24.85 2.86
CA ILE A 278 -5.89 -24.69 1.76
C ILE A 278 -7.13 -25.58 1.92
N GLY A 279 -7.00 -26.74 2.58
CA GLY A 279 -8.11 -27.65 2.85
C GLY A 279 -8.59 -28.44 1.62
N LYS A 280 -9.79 -29.04 1.71
CA LYS A 280 -10.33 -29.97 0.68
C LYS A 280 -10.97 -29.28 -0.53
N SER A 281 -11.39 -28.02 -0.40
CA SER A 281 -12.09 -27.27 -1.46
C SER A 281 -11.15 -26.67 -2.49
N PHE A 282 -9.85 -26.65 -2.22
CA PHE A 282 -8.84 -26.07 -3.08
C PHE A 282 -7.98 -27.16 -3.70
N LYS A 283 -7.86 -27.19 -5.03
CA LYS A 283 -6.99 -28.16 -5.69
C LYS A 283 -5.54 -27.70 -5.50
N ALA A 284 -4.70 -28.61 -5.04
CA ALA A 284 -3.28 -28.36 -4.89
C ALA A 284 -2.63 -27.98 -6.24
N PRO A 285 -1.58 -27.14 -6.26
CA PRO A 285 -0.89 -26.77 -7.48
C PRO A 285 -0.48 -28.04 -8.23
N MET A 286 -0.84 -28.12 -9.51
CA MET A 286 -0.26 -29.14 -10.36
C MET A 286 1.18 -28.76 -10.58
N ILE A 287 2.13 -29.58 -10.11
CA ILE A 287 3.54 -29.50 -10.52
C ILE A 287 3.56 -29.73 -12.03
N ARG A 288 3.63 -28.67 -12.81
CA ARG A 288 3.83 -28.79 -14.26
C ARG A 288 5.27 -28.43 -14.52
N ALA A 289 6.07 -29.38 -14.97
CA ALA A 289 7.30 -29.02 -15.65
C ALA A 289 6.96 -28.11 -16.83
N ALA A 290 7.84 -27.15 -17.13
CA ALA A 290 7.75 -26.42 -18.38
C ALA A 290 7.64 -27.44 -19.52
N ARG A 291 6.59 -27.34 -20.34
CA ARG A 291 6.38 -28.25 -21.47
C ARG A 291 7.60 -28.22 -22.38
N ASP A 292 7.99 -29.36 -22.93
CA ASP A 292 9.15 -29.46 -23.82
C ASP A 292 9.02 -28.57 -25.08
N SER A 293 7.78 -28.28 -25.49
CA SER A 293 7.47 -27.38 -26.59
C SER A 293 6.19 -26.58 -26.33
N PHE A 294 6.07 -25.46 -27.02
CA PHE A 294 4.84 -24.68 -27.11
C PHE A 294 4.41 -24.55 -28.57
N TYR A 295 3.10 -24.66 -28.81
CA TYR A 295 2.55 -24.50 -30.16
C TYR A 295 2.41 -23.02 -30.48
N ASN A 296 3.10 -22.56 -31.52
CA ASN A 296 2.95 -21.22 -32.05
C ASN A 296 1.77 -21.21 -33.03
N SER A 297 0.69 -20.53 -32.65
CA SER A 297 -0.54 -20.45 -33.45
C SER A 297 -0.37 -19.67 -34.75
N VAL A 298 0.61 -18.76 -34.82
CA VAL A 298 0.93 -17.95 -36.00
C VAL A 298 1.71 -18.77 -37.02
N THR A 299 2.74 -19.50 -36.57
CA THR A 299 3.59 -20.31 -37.46
C THR A 299 3.09 -21.75 -37.63
N LYS A 300 2.03 -22.14 -36.91
CA LYS A 300 1.47 -23.51 -36.84
C LYS A 300 2.53 -24.59 -36.57
N LYS A 301 3.54 -24.26 -35.75
CA LYS A 301 4.65 -25.16 -35.40
C LYS A 301 4.84 -25.24 -33.89
N SER A 302 5.25 -26.40 -33.42
CA SER A 302 5.72 -26.58 -32.04
C SER A 302 7.16 -26.10 -31.95
N ASN A 303 7.39 -25.03 -31.20
CA ASN A 303 8.72 -24.52 -30.93
C ASN A 303 9.24 -25.15 -29.64
N PRO A 304 10.53 -25.55 -29.58
CA PRO A 304 11.14 -26.01 -28.34
C PRO A 304 11.02 -24.92 -27.28
N ASN A 305 10.62 -25.31 -26.09
CA ASN A 305 10.53 -24.38 -24.98
C ASN A 305 11.94 -24.19 -24.40
N PRO A 306 12.52 -22.98 -24.44
CA PRO A 306 13.86 -22.74 -23.90
C PRO A 306 13.95 -22.98 -22.38
N ASN A 307 12.81 -23.12 -21.72
CA ASN A 307 12.67 -23.39 -20.29
C ASN A 307 12.34 -24.86 -19.98
N ALA A 308 12.23 -25.74 -20.98
CA ALA A 308 12.04 -27.18 -20.77
C ALA A 308 13.12 -27.74 -19.83
N GLY A 309 12.71 -28.49 -18.81
CA GLY A 309 13.62 -29.09 -17.82
C GLY A 309 14.33 -28.11 -16.85
N LYS A 310 14.06 -26.80 -16.92
CA LYS A 310 14.70 -25.79 -16.03
C LYS A 310 13.77 -25.40 -14.87
N MET A 311 14.26 -25.56 -13.63
CA MET A 311 13.58 -25.03 -12.44
C MET A 311 13.99 -23.57 -12.21
N ARG A 312 13.03 -22.65 -12.29
CA ARG A 312 13.27 -21.20 -12.20
C ARG A 312 13.15 -20.67 -10.78
N LEU A 313 12.27 -21.26 -9.97
CA LEU A 313 11.97 -20.80 -8.61
C LEU A 313 11.97 -21.97 -7.62
N GLN A 314 12.46 -21.71 -6.42
CA GLN A 314 12.39 -22.60 -5.25
C GLN A 314 11.53 -21.97 -4.14
N SER A 315 10.76 -22.79 -3.43
CA SER A 315 10.00 -22.29 -2.28
C SER A 315 10.89 -22.09 -1.05
N THR A 316 10.83 -20.90 -0.46
CA THR A 316 11.64 -20.51 0.70
C THR A 316 10.86 -20.51 2.00
N ALA A 317 9.56 -20.18 1.95
CA ALA A 317 8.68 -20.16 3.11
C ALA A 317 7.24 -20.49 2.70
N VAL A 318 6.45 -20.95 3.68
CA VAL A 318 4.99 -21.06 3.58
C VAL A 318 4.39 -20.57 4.89
N TYR A 319 3.47 -19.63 4.80
CA TYR A 319 2.65 -19.15 5.91
C TYR A 319 1.21 -19.05 5.44
N GLY A 320 0.28 -19.61 6.21
CA GLY A 320 -1.11 -19.67 5.83
C GLY A 320 -1.26 -20.33 4.46
N ARG A 321 -1.88 -19.61 3.54
CA ARG A 321 -2.07 -20.08 2.15
C ARG A 321 -1.01 -19.57 1.19
N THR A 322 -0.07 -18.78 1.67
CA THR A 322 0.92 -18.07 0.85
C THR A 322 2.22 -18.82 0.78
N ILE A 323 2.74 -18.98 -0.44
CA ILE A 323 4.04 -19.57 -0.70
C ILE A 323 4.99 -18.47 -1.19
N PHE A 324 6.18 -18.44 -0.62
CA PHE A 324 7.24 -17.51 -0.97
C PHE A 324 8.28 -18.19 -1.84
N TRP A 325 8.74 -17.49 -2.88
CA TRP A 325 9.60 -18.02 -3.93
C TRP A 325 10.86 -17.19 -4.12
N LYS A 326 11.96 -17.87 -4.43
CA LYS A 326 13.24 -17.26 -4.80
C LYS A 326 13.74 -17.85 -6.11
N THR A 327 14.38 -17.03 -6.94
CA THR A 327 15.10 -17.51 -8.12
C THR A 327 16.22 -18.46 -7.72
N ASN A 328 16.35 -19.55 -8.46
CA ASN A 328 17.49 -20.47 -8.34
C ASN A 328 18.76 -19.85 -8.90
#